data_AF-A0A257EX11-F1
#
_entry.id   AF-A0A257EX11-F1
#
_cell.length_a   1.000
_cell.length_b   1.000
_cell.length_c   1.000
_cell.angle_alpha   90.00
_cell.angle_beta   90.00
_cell.angle_gamma   90.00
#
_symmetry.space_group_name_H-M   'P 1'
#
loop_
_entity.id
_entity.type
_entity.pdbx_description
1 polymer ?
#
loop_
_entity_poly.entity_id
_entity_poly.type
_entity_poly.pdbx_seq_one_letter_code
_entity_poly.pdbx_strand_id
1 'polypeptide(L)'
;MIIAVALMAAEPAFAGVCADLRPGWDASLGAVTWWHEVPRVLSSFPGLVVLASLGFGLWRPHLWISTACAVPALAFAGLLSFSYRAETAVLARAEGCMASVWPVAVLLVALAGLTIVRAWQRG
;
A
#
# COMPACT_ATOMS: atom_id res chain seq x y z
N MET A 1 -0.91 40.61 -28.73
CA MET A 1 -2.26 40.01 -28.65
C MET A 1 -2.25 38.78 -29.55
N ILE A 2 -2.73 37.63 -29.03
CA ILE A 2 -3.05 36.38 -29.78
C ILE A 2 -1.77 35.57 -30.13
N ILE A 3 -1.46 34.37 -29.59
CA ILE A 3 -2.27 33.21 -29.21
C ILE A 3 -1.62 32.52 -27.99
N ALA A 4 -2.22 32.68 -26.81
CA ALA A 4 -1.87 32.00 -25.56
C ALA A 4 -2.80 30.81 -25.28
N VAL A 5 -3.07 29.97 -26.29
CA VAL A 5 -4.18 28.99 -26.23
C VAL A 5 -3.75 27.54 -26.47
N ALA A 6 -2.45 27.26 -26.64
CA ALA A 6 -1.96 25.90 -26.93
C ALA A 6 -1.35 25.15 -25.72
N LEU A 7 -1.26 25.75 -24.53
CA LEU A 7 -0.61 25.16 -23.35
C LEU A 7 -1.56 24.90 -22.16
N MET A 8 -2.87 25.09 -22.34
CA MET A 8 -3.86 24.87 -21.27
C MET A 8 -4.94 23.85 -21.65
N ALA A 9 -4.60 22.88 -22.50
CA ALA A 9 -5.31 21.60 -22.50
C ALA A 9 -4.69 20.72 -21.41
N ALA A 10 -4.74 21.18 -20.16
CA ALA A 10 -4.84 20.23 -19.06
C ALA A 10 -6.19 19.57 -19.28
N GLU A 11 -6.19 18.40 -19.93
CA GLU A 11 -7.37 17.55 -19.97
C GLU A 11 -7.91 17.50 -18.54
N PRO A 12 -9.22 17.71 -18.30
CA PRO A 12 -9.74 17.60 -16.97
C PRO A 12 -9.43 16.17 -16.52
N ALA A 13 -8.43 16.04 -15.64
CA ALA A 13 -8.23 14.84 -14.86
C ALA A 13 -9.62 14.44 -14.37
N PHE A 14 -9.99 13.17 -14.49
CA PHE A 14 -11.25 12.65 -13.98
C PHE A 14 -11.19 12.72 -12.45
N ALA A 15 -11.33 13.94 -11.91
CA ALA A 15 -11.06 14.32 -10.54
C ALA A 15 -11.96 13.61 -9.51
N GLY A 16 -12.90 12.75 -9.95
CA GLY A 16 -13.68 11.91 -9.05
C GLY A 16 -12.81 10.89 -8.30
N VAL A 17 -12.07 10.04 -9.02
CA VAL A 17 -11.43 8.87 -8.39
C VAL A 17 -10.30 9.29 -7.45
N CYS A 18 -9.45 10.24 -7.86
CA CYS A 18 -8.37 10.73 -6.99
C CYS A 18 -8.86 11.65 -5.86
N ALA A 19 -9.94 12.43 -6.04
CA ALA A 19 -10.52 13.20 -4.94
C ALA A 19 -11.17 12.30 -3.87
N ASP A 20 -11.80 11.20 -4.29
CA ASP A 20 -12.40 10.21 -3.38
C ASP A 20 -11.32 9.40 -2.64
N LEU A 21 -10.28 8.96 -3.36
CA LEU A 21 -9.21 8.13 -2.79
C LEU A 21 -8.16 8.93 -2.01
N ARG A 22 -7.92 10.19 -2.37
CA ARG A 22 -6.92 11.05 -1.74
C ARG A 22 -7.39 12.51 -1.74
N PRO A 23 -8.26 12.87 -0.78
CA PRO A 23 -8.75 14.24 -0.64
C PRO A 23 -7.59 15.23 -0.52
N GLY A 24 -7.61 16.28 -1.34
CA GLY A 24 -6.57 17.32 -1.34
C GLY A 24 -5.34 17.01 -2.21
N TRP A 25 -5.33 15.91 -2.96
CA TRP A 25 -4.33 15.71 -4.02
C TRP A 25 -4.71 16.47 -5.29
N ASP A 26 -3.73 17.10 -5.92
CA ASP A 26 -3.84 17.70 -7.25
C ASP A 26 -2.63 17.34 -8.10
N ALA A 27 -2.73 17.55 -9.42
CA ALA A 27 -1.65 17.24 -10.36
C ALA A 27 -0.41 18.15 -10.18
N SER A 28 -0.52 19.28 -9.49
CA SER A 28 0.59 20.21 -9.21
C SER A 28 1.52 19.69 -8.11
N LEU A 29 1.02 18.83 -7.22
CA LEU A 29 1.80 18.11 -6.21
C LEU A 29 2.70 17.01 -6.80
N GLY A 30 2.52 16.69 -8.08
CA GLY A 30 3.30 15.70 -8.81
C GLY A 30 2.88 14.25 -8.52
N ALA A 31 3.50 13.34 -9.28
CA ALA A 31 3.20 11.92 -9.20
C ALA A 31 3.61 11.32 -7.85
N VAL A 32 2.71 10.54 -7.27
CA VAL A 32 2.94 9.88 -5.99
C VAL A 32 3.98 8.78 -6.18
N THR A 33 5.01 8.77 -5.34
CA THR A 33 6.04 7.74 -5.37
C THR A 33 5.70 6.58 -4.44
N TRP A 34 6.26 5.41 -4.73
CA TRP A 34 6.08 4.21 -3.92
C TRP A 34 6.53 4.40 -2.46
N TRP A 35 7.52 5.27 -2.23
CA TRP A 35 7.97 5.66 -0.89
C TRP A 35 6.89 6.34 -0.05
N HIS A 36 5.92 7.01 -0.66
CA HIS A 36 4.80 7.64 0.05
C HIS A 36 3.67 6.64 0.32
N GLU A 37 3.51 5.62 -0.51
CA GLU A 37 2.48 4.59 -0.31
C GLU A 37 2.83 3.63 0.83
N VAL A 38 4.12 3.32 1.02
CA VAL A 38 4.55 2.43 2.11
C VAL A 38 4.09 2.91 3.50
N PRO A 39 4.47 4.12 3.97
CA PRO A 39 4.04 4.60 5.27
C PRO A 39 2.53 4.81 5.33
N ARG A 40 1.87 5.22 4.23
CA ARG A 40 0.41 5.40 4.17
C ARG A 40 -0.35 4.08 4.38
N VAL A 41 0.07 3.02 3.69
CA VAL A 41 -0.57 1.70 3.81
C VAL A 41 -0.31 1.11 5.18
N LEU A 42 0.93 1.23 5.69
CA LEU A 42 1.29 0.71 7.01
C LEU A 42 0.67 1.49 8.18
N SER A 43 0.40 2.80 8.01
CA SER A 43 -0.28 3.62 9.02
C SER A 43 -1.80 3.53 8.96
N SER A 44 -2.36 2.89 7.93
CA SER A 44 -3.80 2.59 7.89
C SER A 44 -4.19 1.64 9.02
N PHE A 45 -5.45 1.70 9.46
CA PHE A 45 -5.97 0.80 10.49
C PHE A 45 -5.66 -0.69 10.24
N PRO A 46 -5.94 -1.28 9.05
CA PRO A 46 -5.58 -2.68 8.80
C PRO A 46 -4.06 -2.90 8.79
N GLY A 47 -3.27 -1.94 8.29
CA GLY A 47 -1.81 -1.98 8.34
C GLY A 47 -1.27 -2.06 9.78
N LEU A 48 -1.80 -1.23 10.67
CA LEU A 48 -1.42 -1.21 12.09
C LEU A 48 -1.79 -2.50 12.81
N VAL A 49 -2.97 -3.07 12.54
CA VAL A 49 -3.39 -4.36 13.11
C VAL A 49 -2.45 -5.48 12.67
N VAL A 50 -2.06 -5.51 11.39
CA VAL A 50 -1.10 -6.49 10.86
C VAL A 50 0.27 -6.33 11.51
N LEU A 51 0.77 -5.10 11.62
CA LEU A 51 2.06 -4.82 12.27
C LEU A 51 2.06 -5.22 13.75
N ALA A 52 0.98 -4.92 14.47
CA ALA A 52 0.83 -5.33 15.87
C ALA A 52 0.82 -6.86 16.01
N SER A 53 0.14 -7.57 15.11
CA SER A 53 0.11 -9.04 15.07
C SER A 53 1.51 -9.62 14.84
N LEU A 54 2.24 -9.13 13.83
CA LEU A 54 3.61 -9.54 13.56
C LEU A 54 4.55 -9.23 14.74
N GLY A 55 4.42 -8.05 15.33
CA GLY A 55 5.19 -7.65 16.53
C GLY A 55 4.96 -8.61 17.70
N PHE A 56 3.70 -9.00 17.93
CA PHE A 56 3.36 -10.00 18.95
C PHE A 56 3.98 -11.37 18.65
N GLY A 57 3.91 -11.83 17.40
CA GLY A 57 4.52 -13.08 16.95
C GLY A 57 6.06 -13.10 17.06
N LEU A 58 6.71 -11.95 16.91
CA LEU A 58 8.17 -11.80 17.13
C LEU A 58 8.55 -11.78 18.61
N TRP A 59 7.69 -11.20 19.45
CA TRP A 59 7.89 -11.12 20.90
C TRP A 59 7.74 -12.49 21.57
N ARG A 60 6.75 -13.29 21.14
CA ARG A 60 6.51 -14.65 21.63
C ARG A 60 6.71 -15.69 20.52
N PRO A 61 7.95 -16.15 20.28
CA PRO A 61 8.33 -16.97 19.13
C PRO A 61 7.92 -18.44 19.30
N HIS A 62 6.64 -18.70 19.51
CA HIS A 62 6.06 -20.04 19.52
C HIS A 62 5.44 -20.33 18.16
N LEU A 63 5.80 -21.46 17.54
CA LEU A 63 5.44 -21.80 16.15
C LEU A 63 3.98 -21.54 15.80
N TRP A 64 3.05 -22.02 16.63
CA TRP A 64 1.61 -21.82 16.42
C TRP A 64 1.18 -20.36 16.50
N ILE A 65 1.74 -19.58 17.43
CA ILE A 65 1.40 -18.16 17.62
C ILE A 65 1.97 -17.35 16.46
N SER A 66 3.24 -17.54 16.12
CA SER A 66 3.90 -16.82 15.03
C SER A 66 3.27 -17.14 13.68
N THR A 67 2.82 -18.39 13.46
CA THR A 67 2.08 -18.76 12.24
C THR A 67 0.72 -18.05 12.18
N ALA A 68 -0.05 -18.06 13.28
CA ALA A 68 -1.32 -17.34 13.37
C ALA A 68 -1.15 -15.83 13.15
N CYS A 69 -0.06 -15.24 13.64
CA CYS A 69 0.28 -13.83 13.45
C CYS A 69 0.79 -13.50 12.03
N ALA A 70 1.38 -14.46 11.32
CA ALA A 70 1.84 -14.28 9.94
C ALA A 70 0.68 -14.31 8.93
N VAL A 71 -0.40 -15.04 9.22
CA VAL A 71 -1.57 -15.17 8.32
C VAL A 71 -2.19 -13.80 7.96
N PRO A 72 -2.49 -12.90 8.90
CA PRO A 72 -2.99 -11.56 8.57
C PRO A 72 -2.06 -10.77 7.64
N ALA A 73 -0.75 -10.89 7.80
CA ALA A 73 0.22 -10.20 6.94
C ALA A 73 0.20 -10.74 5.51
N LEU A 74 0.14 -12.07 5.35
CA LEU A 74 0.02 -12.72 4.04
C LEU A 74 -1.33 -12.40 3.38
N ALA A 75 -2.42 -12.43 4.15
CA ALA A 75 -3.75 -12.07 3.68
C ALA A 75 -3.80 -10.60 3.23
N PHE A 76 -3.21 -9.68 3.99
CA PHE A 76 -3.16 -8.27 3.64
C PHE A 76 -2.26 -8.02 2.42
N ALA A 77 -1.12 -8.70 2.29
CA ALA A 77 -0.30 -8.66 1.08
C ALA A 77 -1.05 -9.18 -0.16
N GLY A 78 -1.84 -10.24 0.00
CA GLY A 78 -2.73 -10.75 -1.03
C GLY A 78 -3.80 -9.72 -1.43
N LEU A 79 -4.48 -9.12 -0.43
CA LEU A 79 -5.48 -8.07 -0.65
C LEU A 79 -4.89 -6.86 -1.39
N LEU A 80 -3.68 -6.41 -1.04
CA LEU A 80 -2.98 -5.34 -1.75
C LEU A 80 -2.70 -5.71 -3.21
N SER A 81 -2.37 -6.97 -3.48
CA SER A 81 -2.12 -7.47 -4.84
C SER A 81 -3.40 -7.53 -5.68
N PHE A 82 -4.53 -7.90 -5.06
CA PHE A 82 -5.85 -7.89 -5.72
C PHE A 82 -6.36 -6.47 -5.93
N SER A 83 -6.26 -5.60 -4.92
CA SER A 83 -6.71 -4.21 -5.03
C SER A 83 -5.92 -3.42 -6.05
N TYR A 84 -4.63 -3.73 -6.22
CA TYR A 84 -3.80 -3.14 -7.26
C TYR A 84 -4.34 -3.40 -8.68
N ARG A 85 -5.06 -4.51 -8.90
CA ARG A 85 -5.65 -4.86 -10.20
C ARG A 85 -7.07 -4.33 -10.40
N ALA A 86 -7.67 -3.70 -9.40
CA ALA A 86 -9.00 -3.13 -9.53
C ALA A 86 -9.00 -1.98 -10.55
N GLU A 87 -10.09 -1.85 -11.31
CA GLU A 87 -10.22 -0.81 -12.35
C GLU A 87 -10.01 0.60 -11.77
N THR A 88 -10.51 0.86 -10.56
CA THR A 88 -10.29 2.12 -9.84
C THR A 88 -8.82 2.40 -9.55
N ALA A 89 -8.03 1.37 -9.21
CA ALA A 89 -6.59 1.50 -8.97
C ALA A 89 -5.80 1.64 -10.28
N VAL A 90 -6.31 1.14 -11.41
CA VAL A 90 -5.70 1.37 -12.73
C VAL A 90 -5.88 2.83 -13.14
N LEU A 91 -7.10 3.36 -12.99
CA LEU A 91 -7.43 4.76 -13.29
C LEU A 91 -6.64 5.73 -12.39
N ALA A 92 -6.61 5.48 -11.07
CA ALA A 92 -5.84 6.30 -10.13
C ALA A 92 -4.32 6.32 -10.40
N ARG A 93 -3.77 5.24 -10.98
CA ARG A 93 -2.38 5.17 -11.42
C ARG A 93 -2.13 5.91 -12.72
N ALA A 94 -3.08 5.87 -13.66
CA ALA A 94 -3.01 6.65 -14.89
C ALA A 94 -3.02 8.16 -14.59
N GLU A 95 -3.75 8.58 -13.57
CA GLU A 95 -3.75 9.97 -13.08
C GLU A 95 -2.52 10.32 -12.22
N GLY A 96 -1.72 9.34 -11.80
CA GLY A 96 -0.50 9.55 -11.02
C GLY A 96 -0.74 9.81 -9.52
N CYS A 97 -1.98 9.70 -9.03
CA CYS A 97 -2.31 9.91 -7.61
C CYS A 97 -2.10 8.68 -6.73
N MET A 98 -1.81 7.53 -7.34
CA MET A 98 -1.51 6.27 -6.66
C MET A 98 -0.23 5.65 -7.22
N ALA A 99 0.65 5.19 -6.33
CA ALA A 99 1.87 4.49 -6.73
C ALA A 99 1.75 2.96 -6.61
N SER A 100 2.83 2.25 -6.93
CA SER A 100 2.90 0.81 -6.73
C SER A 100 2.88 0.44 -5.25
N VAL A 101 1.95 -0.44 -4.85
CA VAL A 101 1.88 -1.03 -3.49
C VAL A 101 2.70 -2.31 -3.33
N TRP A 102 3.34 -2.78 -4.42
CA TRP A 102 4.17 -3.99 -4.42
C TRP A 102 5.27 -4.00 -3.35
N PRO A 103 5.99 -2.90 -3.08
CA PRO A 103 7.00 -2.89 -2.01
C PRO A 103 6.43 -3.23 -0.64
N VAL A 104 5.19 -2.81 -0.36
CA VAL A 104 4.51 -3.12 0.90
C VAL A 104 4.15 -4.60 0.98
N ALA A 105 3.62 -5.17 -0.10
CA ALA A 105 3.29 -6.59 -0.15
C ALA A 105 4.54 -7.46 0.06
N VAL A 106 5.65 -7.14 -0.61
CA VAL A 106 6.93 -7.83 -0.45
C VAL A 106 7.45 -7.71 0.98
N LEU A 107 7.39 -6.51 1.57
CA LEU A 107 7.80 -6.28 2.96
C LEU A 107 6.97 -7.12 3.94
N LEU A 108 5.65 -7.17 3.78
CA LEU A 108 4.77 -7.96 4.64
C LEU A 108 5.04 -9.46 4.52
N VAL A 109 5.26 -9.98 3.31
CA VAL A 109 5.65 -11.38 3.09
C VAL A 109 6.99 -11.69 3.75
N ALA A 110 7.97 -10.80 3.61
CA ALA A 110 9.29 -10.98 4.24
C ALA A 110 9.20 -10.98 5.77
N LEU A 111 8.43 -10.05 6.37
CA LEU A 111 8.21 -10.02 7.81
C LEU A 111 7.45 -11.24 8.31
N ALA A 112 6.43 -11.70 7.58
CA ALA A 112 5.69 -12.92 7.88
C ALA A 112 6.61 -14.15 7.88
N GLY A 113 7.46 -14.29 6.85
CA GLY A 113 8.47 -15.33 6.78
C GLY A 113 9.45 -15.26 7.95
N LEU A 114 9.93 -14.06 8.29
CA LEU A 114 10.86 -13.84 9.40
C LEU A 114 10.22 -14.19 10.76
N THR A 115 8.94 -13.88 11.00
CA THR A 115 8.21 -14.32 12.20
C THR A 115 8.19 -15.84 12.34
N ILE A 116 7.93 -16.55 11.25
CA ILE A 116 7.85 -18.02 11.25
C ILE A 116 9.25 -18.61 11.46
N VAL A 117 10.24 -18.19 10.67
CA VAL A 117 11.63 -18.69 10.75
C VAL A 117 12.20 -18.50 12.16
N ARG A 118 11.97 -17.34 12.77
CA ARG A 118 12.43 -17.08 14.15
C ARG A 118 11.78 -18.00 15.17
N ALA A 119 10.51 -18.36 14.98
CA ALA A 119 9.81 -19.30 15.85
C ALA A 119 10.35 -20.73 15.70
N TRP A 120 10.68 -21.15 14.48
CA TRP A 120 11.36 -22.43 14.21
C TRP A 120 12.75 -22.54 14.86
N GLN A 121 13.46 -21.42 14.99
CA GLN A 121 14.79 -21.40 15.62
C GLN A 121 14.74 -21.44 17.16
N ARG A 122 13.58 -21.19 17.77
CA ARG A 122 13.43 -21.01 19.22
C ARG A 122 12.45 -21.96 19.91
N GLY A 123 11.58 -22.60 19.15
CA GLY A 123 10.69 -23.68 19.61
C GLY A 123 11.33 -25.04 19.43
#